data_AF-A0A359D5G9-F1
#
_entry.id   AF-A0A359D5G9-F1
#
_cell.length_a   1.000
_cell.length_b   1.000
_cell.length_c   1.000
_cell.angle_alpha   90.00
_cell.angle_beta   90.00
_cell.angle_gamma   90.00
#
_symmetry.space_group_name_H-M   'P 1'
#
loop_
_entity.id
_entity.type
_entity.pdbx_description
1 polymer ?
#
loop_
_entity_poly.entity_id
_entity_poly.type
_entity_poly.pdbx_seq_one_letter_code
_entity_poly.pdbx_strand_id
1 'polypeptide(L)' 'PAVTTRGFKEGECRQLAGWICEILANLGDASVEARVREQVKALCASFPVYGQ' A
#
# COMPACT_ATOMS: atom_id res chain seq x y z
N PRO A 1 10.79 9.27 1.51
CA PRO A 1 10.40 9.41 0.09
C PRO A 1 8.88 9.29 -0.07
N ALA A 2 8.26 10.27 -0.74
CA ALA A 2 6.83 10.25 -1.04
C ALA A 2 6.51 9.18 -2.10
N VAL A 3 5.26 8.72 -2.15
CA VAL A 3 4.80 7.71 -3.12
C VAL A 3 5.05 8.13 -4.57
N THR A 4 4.90 9.43 -4.87
CA THR A 4 5.17 10.00 -6.21
C THR A 4 6.65 9.96 -6.59
N THR A 5 7.56 10.14 -5.62
CA THR A 5 9.01 10.02 -5.86
C THR A 5 9.47 8.58 -6.09
N ARG A 6 8.65 7.57 -5.73
CA ARG A 6 8.87 6.14 -6.04
C ARG A 6 8.35 5.72 -7.41
N GLY A 7 7.66 6.60 -8.14
CA GLY A 7 7.04 6.28 -9.43
C GLY A 7 5.62 5.72 -9.34
N PHE A 8 4.94 5.84 -8.20
CA PHE A 8 3.51 5.50 -8.11
C PHE A 8 2.70 6.40 -9.05
N LYS A 9 1.76 5.78 -9.77
CA LYS A 9 0.79 6.49 -10.60
C LYS A 9 -0.60 6.44 -9.96
N GLU A 10 -1.58 6.99 -10.66
CA GLU A 10 -2.96 7.14 -10.18
C GLU A 10 -3.61 5.80 -9.80
N GLY A 11 -3.28 4.70 -10.50
CA GLY A 11 -3.84 3.38 -10.22
C GLY A 11 -3.41 2.83 -8.87
N GLU A 12 -2.12 2.96 -8.58
CA GLU A 12 -1.44 2.51 -7.36
C GLU A 12 -1.86 3.39 -6.18
N CYS A 13 -1.99 4.70 -6.40
CA CYS A 13 -2.56 5.61 -5.41
C CYS A 13 -4.03 5.28 -5.08
N ARG A 14 -4.85 4.95 -6.09
CA ARG A 14 -6.24 4.52 -5.86
C ARG A 14 -6.31 3.20 -5.09
N GLN A 15 -5.44 2.26 -5.43
CA GLN A 15 -5.37 0.95 -4.76
C GLN A 15 -4.94 1.11 -3.29
N LEU A 16 -3.93 1.94 -3.02
CA LEU A 16 -3.50 2.29 -1.67
C LEU A 16 -4.62 2.96 -0.85
N ALA A 17 -5.35 3.91 -1.46
CA ALA A 17 -6.50 4.54 -0.82
C ALA A 17 -7.61 3.53 -0.49
N GLY A 18 -7.85 2.55 -1.37
CA GLY A 18 -8.79 1.46 -1.12
C GLY A 18 -8.41 0.64 0.11
N TRP A 19 -7.13 0.29 0.26
CA TRP A 19 -6.64 -0.43 1.44
C TRP A 19 -6.76 0.37 2.73
N ILE A 20 -6.51 1.69 2.67
CA ILE A 20 -6.71 2.57 3.82
C ILE A 20 -8.18 2.54 4.26
N CYS A 21 -9.12 2.63 3.31
CA CYS A 21 -10.55 2.52 3.61
C CYS A 21 -10.94 1.14 4.16
N GLU A 22 -10.34 0.06 3.65
CA GLU A 22 -10.60 -1.30 4.12
C GLU A 22 -10.17 -1.50 5.57
N ILE A 23 -9.00 -0.99 5.97
CA ILE A 23 -8.55 -1.00 7.36
C ILE A 23 -9.47 -0.17 8.24
N LEU A 24 -9.85 1.04 7.80
CA LEU A 24 -10.72 1.92 8.57
C LEU A 24 -12.12 1.31 8.78
N ALA A 25 -12.64 0.59 7.80
CA ALA A 25 -13.93 -0.09 7.89
C ALA A 25 -13.90 -1.33 8.80
N ASN A 26 -12.74 -1.97 8.95
CA ASN A 26 -12.54 -3.18 9.75
C ASN A 26 -11.55 -2.94 10.90
N LEU A 27 -11.71 -1.79 11.58
CA LEU A 27 -10.76 -1.37 12.62
C LEU A 27 -10.69 -2.40 13.75
N GLY A 28 -9.49 -2.94 14.00
CA GLY A 28 -9.25 -3.98 15.01
C GLY A 28 -9.31 -5.42 14.49
N ASP A 29 -9.56 -5.63 13.19
CA ASP A 29 -9.40 -6.94 12.56
C ASP A 29 -7.94 -7.16 12.12
N ALA A 30 -7.19 -7.88 12.97
CA ALA A 30 -5.79 -8.23 12.72
C ALA A 30 -5.58 -9.03 11.42
N SER A 31 -6.59 -9.73 10.91
CA SER A 31 -6.50 -10.49 9.65
C SER A 31 -6.51 -9.54 8.45
N VAL A 32 -7.37 -8.52 8.50
CA VAL A 32 -7.42 -7.47 7.46
C VAL A 32 -6.11 -6.67 7.45
N GLU A 33 -5.62 -6.30 8.63
CA GLU A 33 -4.33 -5.59 8.75
C GLU A 33 -3.16 -6.43 8.21
N ALA A 34 -3.11 -7.72 8.54
CA ALA A 34 -2.08 -8.63 8.04
C ALA A 34 -2.13 -8.78 6.51
N ARG A 35 -3.34 -8.93 5.95
CA ARG A 35 -3.54 -9.04 4.49
C ARG A 35 -3.09 -7.77 3.78
N VAL A 36 -3.59 -6.60 4.22
CA VAL A 36 -3.24 -5.31 3.62
C VAL A 36 -1.74 -5.05 3.73
N ARG A 37 -1.11 -5.41 4.85
CA ARG A 37 0.34 -5.29 5.03
C ARG A 37 1.12 -6.05 3.97
N GLU A 38 0.74 -7.30 3.67
CA GLU A 38 1.42 -8.10 2.64
C GLU A 38 1.19 -7.53 1.24
N GLN A 39 -0.01 -7.02 0.95
CA GLN A 39 -0.29 -6.34 -0.32
C GLN A 39 0.54 -5.05 -0.49
N VAL A 40 0.64 -4.23 0.56
CA VAL A 40 1.46 -3.01 0.56
C VAL A 40 2.94 -3.33 0.39
N LYS A 41 3.44 -4.39 1.04
CA LYS A 41 4.84 -4.84 0.86
C LYS A 41 5.10 -5.26 -0.58
N ALA A 42 4.23 -6.07 -1.17
CA ALA A 42 4.36 -6.51 -2.56
C ALA A 42 4.39 -5.30 -3.51
N LEU A 43 3.49 -4.33 -3.30
CA LEU A 43 3.48 -3.10 -4.09
C LEU A 43 4.77 -2.29 -3.90
N CYS A 44 5.25 -2.12 -2.66
CA CYS A 44 6.50 -1.40 -2.41
C CYS A 44 7.73 -2.10 -2.99
N ALA A 45 7.73 -3.43 -3.08
CA ALA A 45 8.81 -4.19 -3.70
C ALA A 45 8.91 -3.94 -5.21
N SER A 46 7.79 -3.67 -5.89
CA SER A 46 7.77 -3.28 -7.31
C SER A 46 8.28 -1.86 -7.56
N PHE A 47 8.34 -1.01 -6.54
CA PHE A 47 8.76 0.40 -6.64
C PHE A 47 9.85 0.73 -5.59
N PRO A 48 11.07 0.20 -5.75
CA PRO A 48 12.16 0.42 -4.80
C PRO A 48 12.56 1.90 -4.74
N VAL A 49 12.86 2.38 -3.53
CA VAL A 49 13.27 3.79 -3.29
C VAL A 49 14.67 4.07 -3.80
N TYR A 50 15.56 3.12 -3.59
CA TYR A 50 16.95 3.21 -3.95
C TYR A 50 17.15 2.14 -5.01
N GLY A 51 17.50 2.56 -6.23
CA GLY A 51 17.83 1.64 -7.31
C GLY A 51 19.02 0.80 -6.90
N GLN A 52 18.76 -0.43 -6.48
CA GLN A 52 19.68 -1.55 -6.53
C GLN A 52 19.10 -2.50 -7.57
#